data_AF-A0A8T4Z1X0-F1
#
_entry.id   AF-A0A8T4Z1X0-F1
#
_cell.length_a   1.000
_cell.length_b   1.000
_cell.length_c   1.000
_cell.angle_alpha   90.00
_cell.angle_beta   90.00
_cell.angle_gamma   90.00
#
_symmetry.space_group_name_H-M   'P 1'
#
loop_
_entity.id
_entity.type
_entity.pdbx_description
1 polymer ?
#
loop_
_entity_poly.entity_id
_entity_poly.type
_entity_poly.pdbx_seq_one_letter_code
_entity_poly.pdbx_strand_id
1 'polypeptide(L)'
;MYLKSKDVAAVATCSALWAALNITINPIFFQITRMPFLCDLVGFMLLSLVVWWTRKPGAASLTGLLVAALTLIVRPGAFHMLGFVAASTIFDLSTMRVGYNRIFGSYRKYSILVVISIACAWVAGLIIGSFFMNFKTLYAILFFSGLHALGGLIGGAVGTVLIQALSIRKVQTIFAEASIGS
;
A
#
# COMPACT_ATOMS: atom_id res chain seq x y z
N MET A 1 10.01 -21.11 -10.67
CA MET A 1 8.95 -20.45 -9.87
C MET A 1 9.28 -18.96 -9.76
N TYR A 2 8.37 -18.06 -10.15
CA TYR A 2 8.64 -16.62 -10.24
C TYR A 2 8.77 -15.94 -8.86
N LEU A 3 7.87 -16.28 -7.93
CA LEU A 3 7.96 -15.91 -6.51
C LEU A 3 8.67 -17.01 -5.72
N LYS A 4 9.63 -16.64 -4.88
CA LYS A 4 10.27 -17.55 -3.92
C LYS A 4 9.48 -17.56 -2.61
N SER A 5 9.75 -18.53 -1.73
CA SER A 5 9.07 -18.65 -0.43
C SER A 5 9.15 -17.35 0.40
N LYS A 6 10.28 -16.63 0.35
CA LYS A 6 10.42 -15.32 1.00
C LYS A 6 9.49 -14.24 0.43
N ASP A 7 9.21 -14.27 -0.88
CA ASP A 7 8.36 -13.29 -1.54
C ASP A 7 6.90 -13.56 -1.17
N VAL A 8 6.51 -14.84 -1.13
CA VAL A 8 5.19 -15.27 -0.64
C VAL A 8 5.00 -14.89 0.83
N ALA A 9 6.01 -15.10 1.68
CA ALA A 9 5.96 -14.70 3.08
C ALA A 9 5.81 -13.18 3.25
N ALA A 10 6.51 -12.37 2.45
CA ALA A 10 6.37 -10.91 2.47
C ALA A 10 4.96 -10.47 2.10
N VAL A 11 4.40 -11.01 1.01
CA VAL A 11 3.03 -10.73 0.56
C VAL A 11 2.01 -11.17 1.62
N ALA A 12 2.15 -12.37 2.17
CA ALA A 12 1.24 -12.89 3.19
C ALA A 12 1.28 -12.03 4.47
N THR A 13 2.48 -11.66 4.94
CA THR A 13 2.63 -10.86 6.17
C THR A 13 2.07 -9.44 5.98
N CYS A 14 2.40 -8.78 4.86
CA CYS A 14 1.91 -7.44 4.58
C CYS A 14 0.39 -7.42 4.36
N SER A 15 -0.16 -8.41 3.66
CA SER A 15 -1.60 -8.52 3.44
C SER A 15 -2.36 -8.83 4.73
N ALA A 16 -1.87 -9.75 5.57
CA ALA A 16 -2.49 -10.07 6.84
C ALA A 16 -2.50 -8.85 7.79
N LEU A 17 -1.38 -8.13 7.89
CA LEU A 17 -1.28 -6.94 8.73
C LEU A 17 -2.19 -5.81 8.21
N TRP A 18 -2.21 -5.57 6.89
CA TRP A 18 -3.09 -4.56 6.31
C TRP A 18 -4.56 -4.93 6.56
N ALA A 19 -4.96 -6.17 6.24
CA ALA A 19 -6.33 -6.63 6.43
C ALA A 19 -6.76 -6.54 7.90
N ALA A 20 -5.92 -6.99 8.84
CA ALA A 20 -6.23 -6.92 10.27
C ALA A 20 -6.50 -5.48 10.72
N LEU A 21 -5.62 -4.54 10.38
CA LEU A 21 -5.79 -3.12 10.71
C LEU A 21 -7.00 -2.50 10.00
N ASN A 22 -7.26 -2.93 8.76
CA ASN A 22 -8.36 -2.41 7.94
C ASN A 22 -9.73 -2.92 8.38
N ILE A 23 -9.79 -4.12 8.95
CA ILE A 23 -11.01 -4.72 9.50
C ILE A 23 -11.32 -4.16 10.89
N THR A 24 -10.28 -3.87 11.70
CA THR A 24 -10.45 -3.51 13.12
C THR A 24 -10.36 -2.01 13.38
N ILE A 25 -9.26 -1.34 13.01
CA ILE A 25 -8.96 0.03 13.41
C ILE A 25 -9.57 1.06 12.44
N ASN A 26 -9.38 0.85 11.14
CA ASN A 26 -9.81 1.81 10.12
C ASN A 26 -11.31 2.15 10.18
N PRO A 27 -12.23 1.20 10.44
CA PRO A 27 -13.65 1.52 10.49
C PRO A 27 -14.00 2.40 11.68
N ILE A 28 -13.40 2.13 12.84
CA ILE A 28 -13.58 2.92 14.06
C ILE A 28 -13.05 4.33 13.83
N PHE A 29 -11.84 4.44 13.29
CA PHE A 29 -11.22 5.72 12.98
C PHE A 29 -12.08 6.56 12.01
N PHE A 30 -12.56 5.92 10.95
CA PHE A 30 -13.40 6.59 9.96
C PHE A 30 -14.74 7.02 10.55
N GLN A 31 -15.37 6.21 11.40
CA GLN A 31 -16.65 6.56 12.04
C GLN A 31 -16.52 7.81 12.92
N ILE A 32 -15.40 7.94 13.65
CA ILE A 32 -15.12 9.06 14.57
C ILE A 32 -14.72 10.31 13.81
N THR A 33 -13.77 10.20 12.87
CA THR A 33 -13.14 11.38 12.25
C THR A 33 -13.75 11.74 10.90
N ARG A 34 -14.40 10.78 10.22
CA ARG A 34 -14.82 10.85 8.81
C ARG A 34 -13.67 11.10 7.84
N MET A 35 -12.43 10.80 8.26
CA MET A 35 -11.23 11.03 7.47
C MET A 35 -10.66 9.69 6.94
N PRO A 36 -10.32 9.60 5.64
CA PRO A 36 -9.78 8.37 5.05
C PRO A 36 -8.28 8.16 5.29
N PHE A 37 -7.52 9.17 5.74
CA PHE A 37 -6.05 9.10 5.67
C PHE A 37 -5.40 7.92 6.41
N LEU A 38 -6.04 7.33 7.43
CA LEU A 38 -5.49 6.17 8.15
C LEU A 38 -5.47 4.91 7.28
N CYS A 39 -6.48 4.68 6.44
CA CYS A 39 -6.49 3.48 5.59
C CYS A 39 -5.44 3.56 4.48
N ASP A 40 -5.23 4.74 3.92
CA ASP A 40 -4.10 4.99 3.01
C ASP A 40 -2.76 4.91 3.71
N LEU A 41 -2.63 5.43 4.93
CA LEU A 41 -1.39 5.34 5.70
C LEU A 41 -0.95 3.88 5.83
N VAL A 42 -1.85 3.02 6.31
CA VAL A 42 -1.57 1.59 6.49
C VAL A 42 -1.30 0.92 5.14
N GLY A 43 -2.14 1.19 4.14
CA GLY A 43 -2.04 0.60 2.81
C GLY A 43 -0.70 0.93 2.13
N PHE A 44 -0.36 2.22 2.01
CA PHE A 44 0.86 2.64 1.32
C PHE A 44 2.14 2.36 2.13
N MET A 45 2.07 2.32 3.46
CA MET A 45 3.18 1.83 4.27
C MET A 45 3.50 0.36 3.94
N LEU A 46 2.49 -0.49 3.87
CA LEU A 46 2.66 -1.93 3.63
C LEU A 46 2.93 -2.27 2.16
N LEU A 47 2.35 -1.51 1.21
CA LEU A 47 2.71 -1.60 -0.21
C LEU A 47 4.16 -1.18 -0.45
N SER A 48 4.62 -0.12 0.20
CA SER A 48 6.03 0.29 0.17
C SER A 48 6.93 -0.83 0.70
N LEU A 49 6.57 -1.42 1.84
CA LEU A 49 7.33 -2.48 2.47
C LEU A 49 7.41 -3.74 1.59
N VAL A 50 6.29 -4.22 1.05
CA VAL A 50 6.27 -5.43 0.22
C VAL A 50 7.04 -5.25 -1.09
N VAL A 51 6.97 -4.06 -1.71
CA VAL A 51 7.72 -3.76 -2.94
C VAL A 51 9.22 -3.64 -2.65
N TRP A 52 9.60 -3.04 -1.52
CA TRP A 52 11.00 -3.01 -1.10
C TRP A 52 11.56 -4.40 -0.81
N TRP A 53 10.77 -5.24 -0.14
CA TRP A 53 11.17 -6.59 0.27
C TRP A 53 11.31 -7.53 -0.93
N THR A 54 10.30 -7.56 -1.80
CA THR A 54 10.27 -8.50 -2.94
C THR A 54 11.05 -7.99 -4.14
N ARG A 55 10.92 -6.68 -4.46
CA ARG A 55 11.38 -6.08 -5.73
C ARG A 55 10.90 -6.87 -6.94
N LYS A 56 9.67 -7.37 -6.90
CA LYS A 56 9.04 -8.17 -7.96
C LYS A 56 7.75 -7.51 -8.45
N PRO A 57 7.54 -7.43 -9.77
CA PRO A 57 6.25 -7.11 -10.34
C PRO A 57 5.16 -8.05 -9.82
N GLY A 58 3.95 -7.54 -9.62
CA GLY A 58 2.80 -8.30 -9.15
C GLY A 58 2.67 -8.38 -7.63
N ALA A 59 3.73 -8.12 -6.86
CA ALA A 59 3.71 -8.30 -5.40
C ALA A 59 2.78 -7.31 -4.70
N ALA A 60 2.82 -6.03 -5.09
CA ALA A 60 1.93 -5.01 -4.53
C ALA A 60 0.48 -5.24 -4.96
N SER A 61 0.25 -5.57 -6.24
CA SER A 61 -1.08 -5.89 -6.78
C SER A 61 -1.72 -7.07 -6.06
N LEU A 62 -0.95 -8.16 -5.89
CA LEU A 62 -1.41 -9.36 -5.16
C LEU A 62 -1.72 -9.06 -3.69
N THR A 63 -0.90 -8.23 -3.05
CA THR A 63 -1.15 -7.78 -1.67
C THR A 63 -2.49 -7.05 -1.58
N GLY A 64 -2.76 -6.08 -2.47
CA GLY A 64 -4.05 -5.36 -2.48
C GLY A 64 -5.24 -6.27 -2.75
N LEU A 65 -5.10 -7.22 -3.69
CA LEU A 65 -6.13 -8.21 -3.99
C LEU A 65 -6.47 -9.08 -2.78
N LEU A 66 -5.45 -9.61 -2.09
CA LEU A 66 -5.63 -10.44 -0.90
C LEU A 66 -6.29 -9.65 0.23
N VAL A 67 -5.89 -8.40 0.45
CA VAL A 67 -6.49 -7.55 1.48
C VAL A 67 -7.94 -7.27 1.17
N ALA A 68 -8.29 -7.00 -0.09
CA ALA A 68 -9.68 -6.83 -0.51
C ALA A 68 -10.49 -8.11 -0.28
N ALA A 69 -9.97 -9.27 -0.69
CA ALA A 69 -10.63 -10.56 -0.47
C ALA A 69 -10.88 -10.83 1.02
N LEU A 70 -9.85 -10.71 1.85
CA LEU A 70 -9.95 -10.90 3.30
C LEU A 70 -10.93 -9.92 3.94
N THR A 71 -10.89 -8.65 3.54
CA THR A 71 -11.81 -7.63 4.06
C THR A 71 -13.25 -7.93 3.65
N LEU A 72 -13.49 -8.35 2.40
CA LEU A 72 -14.84 -8.66 1.90
C LEU A 72 -15.40 -9.95 2.50
N ILE A 73 -14.57 -10.95 2.82
CA ILE A 73 -15.00 -12.16 3.54
C ILE A 73 -15.55 -11.78 4.91
N VAL A 74 -14.86 -10.90 5.64
CA VAL A 74 -15.28 -10.49 7.00
C VAL A 74 -16.37 -9.41 6.96
N ARG A 75 -16.35 -8.53 5.95
CA ARG A 75 -17.29 -7.40 5.79
C ARG A 75 -17.74 -7.30 4.32
N PRO A 76 -18.74 -8.08 3.89
CA PRO A 76 -19.16 -8.17 2.49
C PRO A 76 -19.59 -6.85 1.84
N GLY A 77 -20.00 -5.85 2.61
CA GLY A 77 -20.35 -4.51 2.11
C GLY A 77 -19.17 -3.57 1.86
N ALA A 78 -17.93 -3.98 2.12
CA ALA A 78 -16.73 -3.12 2.03
C ALA A 78 -16.22 -2.93 0.60
N PHE A 79 -17.11 -2.61 -0.36
CA PHE A 79 -16.76 -2.51 -1.79
C PHE A 79 -15.79 -1.35 -2.12
N HIS A 80 -15.63 -0.37 -1.23
CA HIS A 80 -14.59 0.66 -1.34
C HIS A 80 -13.17 0.07 -1.44
N MET A 81 -12.96 -1.18 -1.02
CA MET A 81 -11.70 -1.92 -1.20
C MET A 81 -11.29 -2.08 -2.66
N LEU A 82 -12.23 -2.01 -3.62
CA LEU A 82 -11.90 -2.02 -5.04
C LEU A 82 -11.05 -0.81 -5.46
N GLY A 83 -11.23 0.35 -4.80
CA GLY A 83 -10.35 1.50 -4.98
C GLY A 83 -8.91 1.21 -4.53
N PHE A 84 -8.74 0.47 -3.44
CA PHE A 84 -7.42 0.04 -2.97
C PHE A 84 -6.78 -1.04 -3.86
N VAL A 85 -7.57 -1.93 -4.46
CA VAL A 85 -7.08 -2.87 -5.48
C VAL A 85 -6.54 -2.11 -6.69
N ALA A 86 -7.32 -1.15 -7.22
CA ALA A 86 -6.89 -0.31 -8.34
C ALA A 86 -5.61 0.46 -7.98
N ALA A 87 -5.57 1.09 -6.81
CA ALA A 87 -4.41 1.84 -6.34
C ALA A 87 -3.16 0.97 -6.16
N SER A 88 -3.29 -0.23 -5.57
CA SER A 88 -2.18 -1.18 -5.42
C SER A 88 -1.64 -1.66 -6.76
N THR A 89 -2.51 -1.83 -7.75
CA THR A 89 -2.13 -2.22 -9.12
C THR A 89 -1.37 -1.09 -9.81
N ILE A 90 -1.86 0.14 -9.70
CA ILE A 90 -1.19 1.32 -10.26
C ILE A 90 0.16 1.54 -9.56
N PHE A 91 0.23 1.35 -8.25
CA PHE A 91 1.46 1.44 -7.46
C PHE A 91 2.50 0.42 -7.92
N ASP A 92 2.09 -0.84 -8.10
CA ASP A 92 2.93 -1.93 -8.57
C ASP A 92 3.49 -1.65 -9.98
N LEU A 93 2.64 -1.23 -10.91
CA LEU A 93 3.05 -0.86 -12.26
C LEU A 93 3.99 0.37 -12.27
N SER A 94 3.71 1.37 -11.44
CA SER A 94 4.52 2.59 -11.34
C SER A 94 5.90 2.29 -10.78
N THR A 95 5.98 1.50 -9.71
CA THR A 95 7.26 1.11 -9.11
C THR A 95 8.08 0.21 -10.03
N MET A 96 7.43 -0.70 -10.77
CA MET A 96 8.06 -1.50 -11.82
C MET A 96 8.65 -0.62 -12.93
N ARG A 97 7.86 0.32 -13.47
CA ARG A 97 8.29 1.20 -14.59
C ARG A 97 9.44 2.12 -14.23
N VAL A 98 9.43 2.67 -13.01
CA VAL A 98 10.54 3.50 -12.51
C VAL A 98 11.80 2.65 -12.27
N GLY A 99 11.60 1.39 -11.88
CA GLY A 99 12.66 0.43 -11.57
C GLY A 99 13.05 0.48 -10.09
N TYR A 100 13.07 -0.69 -9.45
CA TYR A 100 13.28 -0.82 -8.00
C TYR A 100 14.61 -0.24 -7.52
N ASN A 101 15.70 -0.36 -8.30
CA ASN A 101 17.01 0.20 -7.94
C ASN A 101 17.00 1.75 -7.95
N ARG A 102 16.16 2.36 -8.79
CA ARG A 102 16.00 3.82 -8.82
C ARG A 102 15.18 4.31 -7.64
N ILE A 103 14.33 3.47 -7.04
CA ILE A 103 13.53 3.81 -5.86
C ILE A 103 14.31 3.55 -4.57
N PHE A 104 14.95 2.38 -4.46
CA PHE A 104 15.57 1.88 -3.22
C PHE A 104 17.10 1.99 -3.17
N GLY A 105 17.73 2.59 -4.18
CA GLY A 105 19.19 2.64 -4.28
C GLY A 105 19.89 3.65 -3.37
N SER A 106 19.18 4.64 -2.83
CA SER A 106 19.72 5.58 -1.83
C SER A 106 18.59 6.30 -1.08
N TYR A 107 18.89 6.90 0.08
CA TYR A 107 17.89 7.58 0.89
C TYR A 107 17.18 8.73 0.16
N ARG A 108 17.89 9.45 -0.73
CA ARG A 108 17.33 10.56 -1.52
C ARG A 108 16.29 10.11 -2.54
N LYS A 109 16.29 8.82 -2.89
CA LYS A 109 15.43 8.25 -3.93
C LYS A 109 14.06 7.80 -3.38
N TYR A 110 13.91 7.72 -2.06
CA TYR A 110 12.63 7.42 -1.40
C TYR A 110 11.54 8.46 -1.68
N SER A 111 11.91 9.70 -2.05
CA SER A 111 10.95 10.73 -2.46
C SER A 111 10.06 10.26 -3.63
N ILE A 112 10.59 9.45 -4.54
CA ILE A 112 9.83 8.89 -5.66
C ILE A 112 8.72 7.96 -5.13
N LEU A 113 9.02 7.16 -4.11
CA LEU A 113 8.03 6.26 -3.50
C LEU A 113 6.90 7.05 -2.84
N VAL A 114 7.23 8.15 -2.17
CA VAL A 114 6.24 9.05 -1.55
C VAL A 114 5.35 9.68 -2.62
N VAL A 115 5.93 10.19 -3.71
CA VAL A 115 5.16 10.78 -4.82
C VAL A 115 4.23 9.75 -5.47
N ILE A 116 4.71 8.52 -5.72
CA ILE A 116 3.88 7.43 -6.23
C ILE A 116 2.74 7.12 -5.24
N SER A 117 3.02 7.08 -3.94
CA SER A 117 2.02 6.83 -2.90
C SER A 117 0.93 7.89 -2.90
N ILE A 118 1.29 9.18 -2.95
CA ILE A 118 0.34 10.30 -3.05
C ILE A 118 -0.56 10.13 -4.28
N ALA A 119 0.04 9.91 -5.45
CA ALA A 119 -0.70 9.79 -6.71
C ALA A 119 -1.66 8.60 -6.69
N CYS A 120 -1.22 7.43 -6.18
CA CYS A 120 -2.06 6.25 -6.10
C CYS A 120 -3.18 6.41 -5.08
N ALA A 121 -2.92 7.05 -3.94
CA ALA A 121 -3.95 7.32 -2.93
C ALA A 121 -4.99 8.31 -3.46
N TRP A 122 -4.55 9.36 -4.13
CA TRP A 122 -5.44 10.30 -4.82
C TRP A 122 -6.36 9.57 -5.80
N VAL A 123 -5.83 8.68 -6.64
CA VAL A 123 -6.64 7.84 -7.56
C VAL A 123 -7.60 6.93 -6.78
N ALA A 124 -7.16 6.31 -5.68
CA ALA A 124 -8.02 5.51 -4.81
C ALA A 124 -9.22 6.34 -4.33
N GLY A 125 -8.95 7.54 -3.83
CA GLY A 125 -9.97 8.46 -3.34
C GLY A 125 -10.91 8.97 -4.43
N LEU A 126 -10.44 9.14 -5.67
CA LEU A 126 -11.32 9.45 -6.81
C LEU A 126 -12.29 8.29 -7.07
N ILE A 127 -11.79 7.06 -7.13
CA ILE A 127 -12.63 5.87 -7.36
C ILE A 127 -13.61 5.71 -6.20
N ILE A 128 -13.13 5.76 -4.96
CA ILE A 128 -13.95 5.57 -3.76
C ILE A 128 -15.02 6.67 -3.66
N GLY A 129 -14.61 7.93 -3.81
CA GLY A 129 -15.50 9.09 -3.75
C GLY A 129 -16.59 9.05 -4.82
N SER A 130 -16.26 8.64 -6.04
CA SER A 130 -17.18 8.64 -7.18
C SER A 130 -18.21 7.52 -7.11
N PHE A 131 -17.81 6.33 -6.68
CA PHE A 131 -18.66 5.13 -6.78
C PHE A 131 -19.27 4.68 -5.46
N PHE A 132 -18.69 5.05 -4.31
CA PHE A 132 -19.03 4.43 -3.01
C PHE A 132 -19.41 5.41 -1.90
N MET A 133 -19.18 6.72 -2.07
CA MET A 133 -19.39 7.72 -1.01
C MET A 133 -20.69 8.55 -1.13
N ASN A 134 -21.54 8.28 -2.11
CA ASN A 134 -22.80 9.05 -2.35
C ASN A 134 -22.61 10.57 -2.44
N PHE A 135 -21.43 11.04 -2.85
CA PHE A 135 -21.16 12.46 -3.03
C PHE A 135 -21.89 12.98 -4.27
N LYS A 136 -22.56 14.13 -4.14
CA LYS A 136 -23.36 14.75 -5.22
C LYS A 136 -22.59 15.81 -6.02
N THR A 137 -21.42 16.23 -5.54
CA THR A 137 -20.66 17.34 -6.13
C THR A 137 -19.24 16.91 -6.45
N LEU A 138 -18.69 17.43 -7.56
CA LEU A 138 -17.29 17.21 -7.92
C LEU A 138 -16.35 17.72 -6.83
N TYR A 139 -16.69 18.84 -6.19
CA TYR A 139 -15.92 19.38 -5.08
C TYR A 139 -15.77 18.39 -3.92
N ALA A 140 -16.84 17.70 -3.51
CA ALA A 140 -16.78 16.70 -2.45
C ALA A 140 -15.90 15.50 -2.83
N ILE A 141 -15.98 15.05 -4.09
CA ILE A 141 -15.13 13.97 -4.61
C ILE A 141 -13.65 14.38 -4.59
N LEU A 142 -13.33 15.58 -5.10
CA LEU A 142 -11.95 16.08 -5.14
C LEU A 142 -11.39 16.35 -3.74
N PHE A 143 -12.20 16.88 -2.82
CA PHE A 143 -11.81 17.09 -1.43
C PHE A 143 -11.50 15.76 -0.74
N PHE A 144 -12.39 14.77 -0.87
CA PHE A 144 -12.20 13.44 -0.33
C PHE A 144 -10.97 12.74 -0.92
N SER A 145 -10.77 12.86 -2.24
CA SER A 145 -9.58 12.37 -2.93
C SER A 145 -8.30 13.08 -2.46
N GLY A 146 -8.37 14.37 -2.15
CA GLY A 146 -7.28 15.12 -1.51
C GLY A 146 -6.92 14.61 -0.12
N LEU A 147 -7.92 14.22 0.69
CA LEU A 147 -7.67 13.59 1.99
C LEU A 147 -6.99 12.22 1.84
N HIS A 148 -7.36 11.44 0.83
CA HIS A 148 -6.64 10.20 0.50
C HIS A 148 -5.20 10.49 0.07
N ALA A 149 -4.98 11.51 -0.76
CA ALA A 149 -3.64 11.95 -1.16
C ALA A 149 -2.74 12.30 0.04
N LEU A 150 -3.32 12.96 1.06
CA LEU A 150 -2.64 13.22 2.34
C LEU A 150 -2.32 11.93 3.10
N GLY A 151 -3.23 10.96 3.12
CA GLY A 151 -2.95 9.64 3.67
C GLY A 151 -1.84 8.91 2.93
N GLY A 152 -1.78 9.02 1.60
CA GLY A 152 -0.70 8.50 0.77
C GLY A 152 0.65 9.17 1.04
N LEU A 153 0.66 10.49 1.32
CA LEU A 153 1.86 11.21 1.76
C LEU A 153 2.39 10.63 3.07
N ILE A 154 1.51 10.50 4.08
CA ILE A 154 1.91 9.99 5.40
C ILE A 154 2.32 8.52 5.31
N GLY A 155 1.55 7.69 4.62
CA GLY A 155 1.84 6.27 4.42
C GLY A 155 3.14 6.04 3.67
N GLY A 156 3.39 6.81 2.60
CA GLY A 156 4.66 6.79 1.89
C GLY A 156 5.82 7.22 2.78
N ALA A 157 5.71 8.32 3.52
CA ALA A 157 6.75 8.80 4.41
C ALA A 157 7.07 7.77 5.51
N VAL A 158 6.06 7.29 6.23
CA VAL A 158 6.21 6.26 7.29
C VAL A 158 6.78 4.96 6.70
N GLY A 159 6.30 4.54 5.52
CA GLY A 159 6.83 3.38 4.81
C GLY A 159 8.33 3.51 4.51
N THR A 160 8.77 4.69 4.06
CA THR A 160 10.20 4.93 3.79
C THR A 160 11.04 4.94 5.06
N VAL A 161 10.53 5.46 6.18
CA VAL A 161 11.20 5.40 7.49
C VAL A 161 11.33 3.95 7.96
N LEU A 162 10.25 3.17 7.84
CA LEU A 162 10.24 1.75 8.20
C LEU A 162 11.26 0.96 7.37
N ILE A 163 11.26 1.15 6.05
CA ILE A 163 12.22 0.51 5.14
C ILE A 163 13.65 0.87 5.52
N GLN A 164 13.93 2.14 5.83
CA GLN A 164 15.26 2.57 6.26
C GLN A 164 15.67 1.92 7.58
N ALA A 165 14.78 1.89 8.58
CA ALA A 165 15.05 1.25 9.87
C ALA A 165 15.37 -0.25 9.70
N LEU A 166 14.62 -0.96 8.86
CA LEU A 166 14.88 -2.37 8.55
C LEU A 166 16.16 -2.57 7.75
N SER A 167 16.47 -1.64 6.84
CA SER A 167 17.69 -1.65 6.03
C SER A 167 18.95 -1.48 6.89
N ILE A 168 18.93 -0.56 7.86
CA ILE A 168 20.02 -0.33 8.82
C ILE A 168 20.26 -1.57 9.68
N ARG A 169 19.19 -2.28 10.05
CA ARG A 169 19.26 -3.55 10.79
C ARG A 169 19.64 -4.76 9.93
N LYS A 170 19.98 -4.56 8.65
CA LYS A 170 20.41 -5.61 7.73
C LYS A 170 19.39 -6.76 7.55
N VAL A 171 18.10 -6.50 7.78
CA VAL A 171 17.03 -7.50 7.57
C VAL A 171 17.05 -8.03 6.13
N GLN A 172 17.45 -7.19 5.18
CA GLN A 172 17.61 -7.54 3.76
C GLN A 172 18.77 -8.52 3.45
N THR A 173 19.83 -8.62 4.27
CA THR A 173 20.94 -9.57 4.01
C THR A 173 20.63 -10.98 4.52
N ILE A 174 19.82 -11.11 5.58
CA ILE A 174 19.35 -12.40 6.11
C ILE A 174 18.60 -13.21 5.01
N PHE A 175 17.87 -12.52 4.13
CA PHE A 175 17.12 -13.13 3.04
C PHE A 175 17.90 -13.31 1.73
N ALA A 176 19.14 -12.79 1.64
CA ALA A 176 20.05 -13.02 0.53
C ALA A 176 20.91 -14.27 0.80
N GLU A 177 21.40 -14.44 2.02
CA GLU A 177 22.20 -15.60 2.45
C GLU A 177 21.39 -16.91 2.46
N ALA A 178 20.11 -16.86 2.82
CA ALA A 178 19.19 -18.01 2.75
C ALA A 178 18.91 -18.52 1.30
N SER A 179 19.47 -17.88 0.26
CA SER A 179 19.37 -18.32 -1.14
C SER A 179 20.69 -18.78 -1.76
N ILE A 180 21.78 -18.79 -0.98
CA ILE A 180 23.10 -19.28 -1.39
C ILE A 180 23.40 -20.63 -0.70
N GLY A 181 22.60 -21.01 0.30
CA GLY A 181 22.71 -22.29 1.01
C GLY A 181 21.81 -23.42 0.50
N SER A 182 21.44 -23.41 -0.79
CA SER A 182 20.70 -24.51 -1.44
C SER A 182 21.32 -24.88 -2.77
#